data_AF-A0A9E0SIB5-F1
#
_entry.id   AF-A0A9E0SIB5-F1
#
_cell.length_a   1.000
_cell.length_b   1.000
_cell.length_c   1.000
_cell.angle_alpha   90.00
_cell.angle_beta   90.00
_cell.angle_gamma   90.00
#
_symmetry.space_group_name_H-M   'P 1'
#
loop_
_entity.id
_entity.type
_entity.pdbx_description
1 polymer ?
#
loop_
_entity_poly.entity_id
_entity_poly.type
_entity_poly.pdbx_seq_one_letter_code
_entity_poly.pdbx_strand_id
1 'polypeptide(L)'
;MTRMPPHSGSNARIAAAKGVPFSASPVLAVKLPAWRSRLVLFLMFAAFLLLAGWALRLQLFSADFLQKQGESRYARTLELPATRGKITDRNGQVLASSIPVKAIWAIPDDVQSAPKEKLRALAKLLDMSERELRDKLDSD
;
A
#
# COMPACT_ATOMS: atom_id res chain seq x y z
N MET A 1 -31.11 -60.01 82.33
CA MET A 1 -31.86 -60.46 81.13
C MET A 1 -32.65 -59.26 80.64
N THR A 2 -32.70 -58.82 79.36
CA THR A 2 -32.06 -59.17 78.07
C THR A 2 -32.43 -58.03 77.08
N ARG A 3 -31.73 -57.67 76.00
CA ARG A 3 -30.55 -58.20 75.26
C ARG A 3 -29.86 -57.01 74.53
N MET A 4 -28.58 -57.14 74.18
CA MET A 4 -27.95 -56.47 73.01
C MET A 4 -27.82 -57.49 71.85
N PRO A 5 -27.31 -57.13 70.66
CA PRO A 5 -27.62 -56.01 69.75
C PRO A 5 -28.20 -56.59 68.41
N PRO A 6 -28.08 -55.96 67.21
CA PRO A 6 -26.81 -55.92 66.49
C PRO A 6 -26.51 -54.61 65.72
N HIS A 7 -25.22 -54.34 65.49
CA HIS A 7 -24.79 -53.46 64.41
C HIS A 7 -25.04 -54.13 63.05
N SER A 8 -25.55 -53.38 62.07
CA SER A 8 -25.45 -53.73 60.66
C SER A 8 -24.97 -52.49 59.90
N GLY A 9 -23.75 -52.57 59.35
CA GLY A 9 -23.23 -51.55 58.43
C GLY A 9 -23.70 -51.79 56.99
N SER A 10 -23.14 -51.01 56.05
CA SER A 10 -23.38 -51.11 54.60
C SER A 10 -24.73 -50.51 54.15
N ASN A 11 -24.80 -49.28 53.64
CA ASN A 11 -24.09 -48.84 52.43
C ASN A 11 -24.07 -47.31 52.32
N ALA A 12 -22.93 -46.76 51.88
CA ALA A 12 -22.85 -45.37 51.43
C ALA A 12 -23.61 -45.20 50.11
N ARG A 13 -24.89 -44.84 50.17
CA ARG A 13 -25.64 -44.37 49.00
C ARG A 13 -25.21 -42.95 48.68
N ILE A 14 -24.14 -42.82 47.90
CA ILE A 14 -23.83 -41.59 47.18
C ILE A 14 -24.98 -41.35 46.19
N ALA A 15 -25.98 -40.59 46.63
CA ALA A 15 -27.04 -40.14 45.76
C ALA A 15 -26.42 -39.15 44.77
N ALA A 16 -26.10 -39.64 43.57
CA ALA A 16 -25.66 -38.80 42.47
C ALA A 16 -26.76 -37.78 42.17
N ALA A 17 -26.57 -36.54 42.63
CA ALA A 17 -27.45 -35.43 42.34
C ALA A 17 -27.40 -35.17 40.84
N LYS A 18 -28.32 -35.79 40.09
CA LYS A 18 -28.46 -35.61 38.65
C LYS A 18 -28.98 -34.19 38.41
N GLY A 19 -28.05 -33.25 38.32
CA GLY A 19 -28.31 -31.83 38.17
C GLY A 19 -29.23 -31.59 36.98
N VAL A 20 -30.46 -31.17 37.27
CA VAL A 20 -31.41 -30.76 36.24
C VAL A 20 -31.02 -29.33 35.83
N PRO A 21 -30.71 -29.05 34.54
CA PRO A 21 -30.29 -27.71 34.15
C PRO A 21 -31.45 -26.72 34.30
N PHE A 22 -31.30 -25.80 35.24
CA PHE A 22 -32.34 -24.84 35.68
C PHE A 22 -32.75 -23.80 34.60
N SER A 23 -32.15 -23.84 33.41
CA SER A 23 -32.37 -22.88 32.31
C SER A 23 -33.45 -23.29 31.31
N ALA A 24 -33.87 -24.56 31.28
CA ALA A 24 -34.85 -25.07 30.31
C ALA A 24 -36.31 -24.85 30.76
N SER A 25 -36.68 -23.60 31.07
CA SER A 25 -38.07 -23.25 31.42
C SER A 25 -38.96 -23.18 30.16
N PRO A 26 -39.93 -24.08 29.96
CA PRO A 26 -40.78 -24.09 28.75
C PRO A 26 -41.70 -22.85 28.66
N VAL A 27 -41.90 -22.13 29.77
CA VAL A 27 -42.65 -20.87 29.83
C VAL A 27 -41.93 -19.73 29.10
N LEU A 28 -40.60 -19.80 28.95
CA LEU A 28 -39.80 -18.84 28.18
C LEU A 28 -39.60 -19.27 26.71
N ALA A 29 -40.08 -20.45 26.31
CA ALA A 29 -39.97 -20.96 24.94
C ALA A 29 -41.01 -20.30 24.01
N VAL A 30 -40.96 -18.97 23.91
CA VAL A 30 -41.74 -18.20 22.95
C VAL A 30 -41.37 -18.66 21.54
N LYS A 31 -42.25 -19.43 20.88
CA LYS A 31 -42.11 -19.81 19.47
C LYS A 31 -42.32 -18.59 18.58
N LEU A 32 -41.30 -17.73 18.53
CA LEU A 32 -41.21 -16.62 17.58
C LEU A 32 -41.42 -17.17 16.16
N PRO A 33 -42.35 -16.63 15.37
CA PRO A 33 -42.59 -17.11 14.01
C PRO A 33 -41.31 -17.00 13.18
N ALA A 34 -40.79 -18.13 12.68
CA ALA A 34 -39.51 -18.17 11.97
C ALA A 34 -39.46 -17.28 10.72
N TRP A 35 -40.63 -16.90 10.16
CA TRP A 35 -40.70 -15.93 9.07
C TRP A 35 -40.26 -14.51 9.50
N ARG A 36 -40.49 -14.11 10.76
CA ARG A 36 -40.09 -12.79 11.27
C ARG A 36 -38.57 -12.67 11.37
N SER A 37 -37.88 -13.68 11.91
CA SER A 37 -36.41 -13.67 11.99
C SER A 37 -35.77 -13.77 10.60
N ARG A 38 -36.35 -14.57 9.68
CA ARG A 38 -35.91 -14.63 8.27
C ARG A 38 -36.09 -13.29 7.55
N LEU A 39 -37.20 -12.59 7.78
CA LEU A 39 -37.43 -11.25 7.21
C LEU A 39 -36.40 -10.24 7.72
N VAL A 40 -36.15 -10.21 9.03
CA VAL A 40 -35.15 -9.30 9.63
C VAL A 40 -33.74 -9.61 9.11
N LEU A 41 -33.37 -10.90 9.01
CA LEU A 41 -32.08 -11.32 8.44
C LEU A 41 -31.94 -10.91 6.97
N PHE A 42 -33.00 -11.08 6.16
CA PHE A 42 -33.02 -10.65 4.77
C PHE A 42 -32.87 -9.13 4.63
N LEU A 43 -33.62 -8.34 5.41
CA LEU A 43 -33.54 -6.88 5.41
C LEU A 43 -32.14 -6.39 5.84
N MET A 44 -31.54 -7.02 6.86
CA MET A 44 -30.18 -6.72 7.28
C MET A 44 -29.16 -7.02 6.18
N PHE A 45 -29.27 -8.18 5.51
CA PHE A 45 -28.40 -8.55 4.39
C PHE A 45 -28.57 -7.60 3.19
N ALA A 46 -29.82 -7.23 2.86
CA ALA A 46 -30.13 -6.26 1.82
C ALA A 46 -29.54 -4.87 2.13
N ALA A 47 -29.59 -4.42 3.39
CA ALA A 47 -28.95 -3.17 3.82
C ALA A 47 -27.43 -3.21 3.62
N PHE A 48 -26.76 -4.31 3.99
CA PHE A 48 -25.33 -4.48 3.74
C PHE A 48 -24.98 -4.49 2.24
N LEU A 49 -25.78 -5.16 1.40
CA LEU A 49 -25.59 -5.14 -0.06
C LEU A 49 -25.76 -3.73 -0.64
N LEU A 50 -26.74 -2.96 -0.16
CA LEU A 50 -27.00 -1.59 -0.62
C LEU A 50 -25.83 -0.67 -0.24
N LEU A 51 -25.32 -0.77 0.99
CA LEU A 51 -24.13 -0.04 1.44
C LEU A 51 -22.88 -0.43 0.62
N ALA A 52 -22.68 -1.73 0.36
CA ALA A 52 -21.56 -2.20 -0.45
C ALA A 52 -21.64 -1.68 -1.90
N GLY A 53 -22.81 -1.72 -2.53
CA GLY A 53 -23.03 -1.15 -3.87
C GLY A 53 -22.81 0.37 -3.91
N TRP A 54 -23.23 1.09 -2.86
CA TRP A 54 -23.02 2.53 -2.75
C TRP A 54 -21.53 2.88 -2.56
N ALA A 55 -20.81 2.11 -1.75
CA ALA A 55 -19.37 2.24 -1.57
C ALA A 55 -18.59 1.92 -2.85
N LEU A 56 -18.92 0.85 -3.57
CA LEU A 56 -18.32 0.52 -4.86
C LEU A 56 -18.53 1.63 -5.90
N ARG A 57 -19.74 2.21 -5.96
CA ARG A 57 -20.02 3.36 -6.82
C ARG A 57 -19.13 4.56 -6.47
N LEU A 58 -18.98 4.87 -5.18
CA LEU A 58 -18.09 5.96 -4.76
C LEU A 58 -16.63 5.66 -5.13
N GLN A 59 -16.15 4.45 -4.84
CA GLN A 59 -14.77 4.03 -5.09
C GLN A 59 -14.37 4.13 -6.57
N LEU A 60 -15.23 3.68 -7.50
CA LEU A 60 -14.97 3.79 -8.95
C LEU A 60 -14.89 5.26 -9.40
N PHE A 61 -15.86 6.09 -9.04
CA PHE A 61 -15.89 7.50 -9.45
C PHE A 61 -14.75 8.33 -8.80
N SER A 62 -14.32 7.99 -7.59
CA SER A 62 -13.20 8.64 -6.92
C SER A 62 -11.83 8.24 -7.50
N ALA A 63 -11.68 7.01 -8.00
CA ALA A 63 -10.44 6.57 -8.65
C ALA A 63 -10.16 7.38 -9.94
N ASP A 64 -11.16 7.54 -10.81
CA ASP A 64 -11.06 8.33 -12.04
C ASP A 64 -10.69 9.79 -11.78
N PHE A 65 -11.19 10.38 -10.68
CA PHE A 65 -10.89 11.77 -10.32
C PHE A 65 -9.42 11.94 -9.90
N LEU A 66 -8.93 11.06 -9.03
CA LEU A 66 -7.53 11.06 -8.59
C LEU A 66 -6.56 10.77 -9.74
N GLN A 67 -6.92 9.84 -10.64
CA GLN A 67 -6.10 9.52 -11.81
C GLN A 67 -6.03 10.69 -12.80
N LYS A 68 -7.15 11.33 -13.14
CA LYS A 68 -7.16 12.54 -13.98
C LYS A 68 -6.35 13.71 -13.38
N GLN A 69 -6.36 13.85 -12.06
CA GLN A 69 -5.56 14.89 -11.38
C GLN A 69 -4.07 14.49 -11.21
N GLY A 70 -3.75 13.20 -11.32
CA GLY A 70 -2.40 12.72 -11.56
C GLY A 70 -1.94 13.04 -12.98
N GLU A 71 -2.73 12.69 -13.99
CA GLU A 71 -2.45 12.98 -15.40
C GLU A 71 -2.22 14.48 -15.64
N SER A 72 -3.06 15.37 -15.09
CA SER A 72 -2.86 16.83 -15.24
C SER A 72 -1.61 17.41 -14.57
N ARG A 73 -0.92 16.64 -13.71
CA ARG A 73 0.34 17.04 -13.05
C ARG A 73 1.58 16.31 -13.57
N TYR A 74 1.41 15.07 -14.05
CA TYR A 74 2.51 14.19 -14.46
C TYR A 74 2.58 13.92 -15.97
N ALA A 75 1.51 14.16 -16.73
CA ALA A 75 1.56 14.12 -18.19
C ALA A 75 2.25 15.38 -18.74
N ARG A 76 3.57 15.40 -18.71
CA ARG A 76 4.37 16.38 -19.45
C ARG A 76 4.50 15.91 -20.91
N THR A 77 4.04 16.74 -21.83
CA THR A 77 4.39 16.60 -23.25
C THR A 77 5.90 16.82 -23.40
N LEU A 78 6.65 15.73 -23.53
CA LEU A 78 8.06 15.80 -23.91
C LEU A 78 8.11 16.03 -25.42
N GLU A 79 8.42 17.26 -25.83
CA GLU A 79 8.68 17.55 -27.24
C GLU A 79 9.92 16.76 -27.69
N LEU A 80 9.75 15.95 -28.73
CA LEU A 80 10.85 15.22 -29.37
C LEU A 80 11.47 16.14 -30.43
N PRO A 81 12.66 16.74 -30.18
CA PRO A 81 13.24 17.69 -31.11
C PRO A 81 13.62 16.97 -32.42
N ALA A 82 13.14 17.50 -33.54
CA ALA A 82 13.55 17.03 -34.85
C ALA A 82 15.05 17.23 -35.04
N THR A 83 15.79 16.16 -35.35
CA THR A 83 17.24 16.25 -35.56
C THR A 83 17.52 16.99 -36.87
N ARG A 84 18.45 17.96 -36.84
CA ARG A 84 18.84 18.73 -38.02
C ARG A 84 19.35 17.80 -39.13
N GLY A 85 18.84 18.01 -40.35
CA GLY A 85 19.31 17.32 -41.54
C GLY A 85 20.82 17.49 -41.77
N LYS A 86 21.45 16.42 -42.25
CA LYS A 86 22.87 16.37 -42.60
C LYS A 86 23.15 17.21 -43.85
N ILE A 87 24.16 18.08 -43.80
CA ILE A 87 24.61 18.86 -44.96
C ILE A 87 25.61 18.02 -45.75
N THR A 88 25.36 17.85 -47.05
CA THR A 88 26.23 17.11 -47.97
C THR A 88 26.66 17.98 -49.15
N ASP A 89 27.87 17.73 -49.64
CA ASP A 89 28.37 18.29 -50.90
C ASP A 89 27.72 17.61 -52.12
N ARG A 90 27.89 18.17 -53.33
CA ARG A 90 27.44 17.61 -54.61
C ARG A 90 27.87 16.16 -54.85
N ASN A 91 28.97 15.73 -54.24
CA ASN A 91 29.50 14.36 -54.32
C ASN A 91 28.94 13.42 -53.23
N GLY A 92 27.93 13.85 -52.45
CA GLY A 92 27.34 13.09 -51.34
C GLY A 92 28.18 13.06 -50.06
N GLN A 93 29.36 13.70 -50.04
CA GLN A 93 30.23 13.76 -48.86
C GLN A 93 29.64 14.63 -47.76
N VAL A 94 29.81 14.21 -46.51
CA VAL A 94 29.21 14.86 -45.33
C VAL A 94 30.06 16.05 -44.89
N LEU A 95 29.47 17.26 -44.89
CA LEU A 95 30.15 18.47 -44.43
C LEU A 95 29.78 18.83 -42.98
N ALA A 96 28.52 18.60 -42.58
CA ALA A 96 28.07 18.84 -41.21
C ALA A 96 26.91 17.90 -40.83
N SER A 97 26.91 17.45 -39.58
CA SER A 97 25.84 16.64 -38.98
C SER A 97 25.70 17.00 -37.50
N SER A 98 24.48 17.10 -37.01
CA SER A 98 24.24 17.14 -35.56
C SER A 98 24.41 15.74 -34.98
N ILE A 99 25.10 15.63 -33.84
CA ILE A 99 25.36 14.39 -33.10
C ILE A 99 25.00 14.65 -31.64
N PRO A 100 24.31 13.74 -30.92
CA PRO A 100 24.03 13.92 -29.51
C PRO A 100 25.33 13.99 -28.69
N VAL A 101 25.44 14.98 -27.82
CA VAL A 101 26.55 15.15 -26.88
C VAL A 101 26.13 14.75 -25.46
N LYS A 102 27.07 14.27 -24.66
CA LYS A 102 26.84 14.01 -23.23
C LYS A 102 27.18 15.26 -22.43
N ALA A 103 26.22 15.78 -21.68
CA ALA A 103 26.46 16.81 -20.68
C ALA A 103 26.81 16.16 -19.34
N ILE A 104 27.76 16.76 -18.62
CA ILE A 104 28.06 16.42 -17.22
C ILE A 104 27.52 17.58 -16.38
N TRP A 105 26.76 17.25 -15.34
CA TRP A 105 26.22 18.20 -14.37
C TRP A 105 26.53 17.70 -12.95
N ALA A 106 26.46 18.60 -11.99
CA ALA A 106 26.80 18.37 -10.59
C ALA A 106 25.79 19.08 -9.68
N ILE A 107 25.65 18.56 -8.46
CA ILE A 107 25.04 19.27 -7.34
C ILE A 107 26.20 19.72 -6.44
N PRO A 108 26.38 21.02 -6.17
CA PRO A 108 27.52 21.51 -5.38
C PRO A 108 27.68 20.80 -4.04
N ASP A 109 26.63 20.69 -3.24
CA ASP A 109 26.65 20.08 -1.90
C ASP A 109 27.18 18.63 -1.92
N ASP A 110 26.66 17.80 -2.83
CA ASP A 110 27.09 16.40 -2.98
C ASP A 110 28.56 16.31 -3.38
N VAL A 111 29.01 17.18 -4.28
CA VAL A 111 30.38 17.16 -4.83
C VAL A 111 31.40 17.73 -3.84
N GLN A 112 31.06 18.79 -3.10
CA GLN A 112 31.93 19.38 -2.08
C GLN A 112 32.13 18.45 -0.87
N SER A 113 31.16 17.58 -0.57
CA SER A 113 31.28 16.56 0.49
C SER A 113 32.32 15.46 0.17
N ALA A 114 32.74 15.32 -1.09
CA ALA A 114 33.63 14.26 -1.53
C ALA A 114 35.11 14.47 -1.11
N PRO A 115 35.90 13.38 -0.93
CA PRO A 115 37.32 13.49 -0.66
C PRO A 115 38.07 14.33 -1.71
N LYS A 116 38.98 15.21 -1.26
CA LYS A 116 39.74 16.13 -2.13
C LYS A 116 40.50 15.43 -3.27
N GLU A 117 40.91 14.17 -3.07
CA GLU A 117 41.54 13.33 -4.10
C GLU A 117 40.60 13.05 -5.28
N LYS A 118 39.29 12.82 -5.02
CA LYS A 118 38.29 12.62 -6.07
C LYS A 118 38.01 13.90 -6.84
N LEU A 119 37.98 15.06 -6.17
CA LEU A 119 37.87 16.36 -6.83
C LEU A 119 39.06 16.64 -7.75
N ARG A 120 40.29 16.28 -7.35
CA ARG A 120 41.49 16.35 -8.21
C ARG A 120 41.39 15.43 -9.42
N ALA A 121 40.93 14.19 -9.22
CA ALA A 121 40.71 13.26 -10.32
C ALA A 121 39.63 13.76 -11.29
N LEU A 122 38.54 14.34 -10.77
CA LEU A 122 37.47 14.94 -11.58
C LEU A 122 37.97 16.12 -12.41
N ALA A 123 38.70 17.07 -11.80
CA ALA A 123 39.30 18.19 -12.52
C ALA A 123 40.19 17.72 -13.67
N LYS A 124 41.04 16.70 -13.42
CA LYS A 124 41.89 16.09 -14.46
C LYS A 124 41.12 15.36 -15.56
N LEU A 125 39.98 14.73 -15.24
CA LEU A 125 39.13 14.06 -16.23
C LEU A 125 38.33 15.04 -17.10
N LEU A 126 38.05 16.23 -16.58
CA LEU A 126 37.38 17.31 -17.29
C LEU A 126 38.35 18.25 -18.04
N ASP A 127 39.66 18.00 -17.96
CA ASP A 127 40.75 18.86 -18.46
C ASP A 127 40.70 20.30 -17.90
N MET A 128 40.32 20.42 -16.63
CA MET A 128 40.14 21.68 -15.91
C MET A 128 41.15 21.83 -14.77
N SER A 129 41.44 23.07 -14.38
CA SER A 129 42.17 23.33 -13.14
C SER A 129 41.29 23.09 -11.90
N GLU A 130 41.87 22.69 -10.76
CA GLU A 130 41.09 22.56 -9.52
C GLU A 130 40.39 23.86 -9.11
N ARG A 131 40.99 25.02 -9.45
CA ARG A 131 40.43 26.33 -9.16
C ARG A 131 39.18 26.56 -10.00
N GLU A 132 39.29 26.39 -11.31
CA GLU A 132 38.17 26.56 -12.23
C GLU A 132 37.01 25.60 -11.95
N LEU A 133 37.31 24.36 -11.52
CA LEU A 133 36.29 23.42 -11.07
C LEU A 133 35.57 23.90 -9.80
N ARG A 134 36.30 24.47 -8.82
CA ARG A 134 35.70 25.08 -7.62
C ARG A 134 34.87 26.31 -7.98
N ASP A 135 35.42 27.22 -8.78
CA ASP A 135 34.72 28.42 -9.24
C ASP A 135 33.38 28.05 -9.95
N LYS A 136 33.32 26.93 -10.68
CA LYS A 136 32.06 26.41 -11.28
C LYS A 136 31.11 25.72 -10.31
N LEU A 137 31.58 25.20 -9.18
CA LEU A 137 30.77 24.56 -8.13
C LEU A 137 30.28 25.57 -7.09
N ASP A 138 30.99 26.67 -6.90
CA ASP A 138 30.65 27.78 -6.01
C ASP A 138 29.75 28.83 -6.71
N SER A 139 29.39 28.60 -7.99
CA SER A 139 28.53 29.47 -8.80
C SER A 139 27.04 29.07 -8.67
N ASP A 140 26.43 29.37 -7.52
CA ASP A 140 24.97 29.37 -7.27
C ASP A 140 24.58 30.60 -6.42
#